data_AF-C1N1S2-F1
#
_entry.id   AF-C1N1S2-F1
#
_cell.length_a   1.000
_cell.length_b   1.000
_cell.length_c   1.000
_cell.angle_alpha   90.00
_cell.angle_beta   90.00
_cell.angle_gamma   90.00
#
_symmetry.space_group_name_H-M   'P 1'
#
loop_
_entity.id
_entity.type
_entity.pdbx_description
1 polymer ?
#
loop_
_entity_poly.entity_id
_entity_poly.type
_entity_poly.pdbx_seq_one_letter_code
_entity_poly.pdbx_strand_id
1 'polypeptide(L)'
;LYGDDLDDLDQKWADKQRGGRQSDAILSCPGCLEIVTIDCQKHARSDEQFRAMFVQNCVVTDATTELRGSEGQLDVPDEDGPYHEVKCETCDTLVGVRDREEVYHFFHVFPS
;
A
#
# COMPACT_ATOMS: atom_id res chain seq x y z
N LEU A 1 -1.20 -11.98 -38.69
CA LEU A 1 -2.28 -11.76 -37.70
C LEU A 1 -1.77 -12.32 -36.39
N TYR A 2 -1.79 -11.53 -35.33
CA TYR A 2 -1.50 -12.02 -33.98
C TYR A 2 -2.61 -13.01 -33.58
N GLY A 3 -2.25 -14.11 -32.91
CA GLY A 3 -3.22 -15.08 -32.39
C GLY A 3 -3.96 -14.45 -31.22
N ASP A 4 -5.28 -14.54 -31.22
CA ASP A 4 -6.19 -13.96 -30.21
C ASP A 4 -5.89 -14.50 -28.79
N ASP A 5 -5.23 -15.67 -28.72
CA ASP A 5 -4.92 -16.43 -27.51
C ASP A 5 -3.50 -16.21 -26.95
N LEU A 6 -2.68 -15.38 -27.60
CA LEU A 6 -1.28 -15.15 -27.17
C LEU A 6 -1.21 -14.44 -25.82
N ASP A 7 -2.08 -13.47 -25.57
CA ASP A 7 -2.12 -12.71 -24.32
C ASP A 7 -2.54 -13.61 -23.14
N ASP A 8 -3.50 -14.52 -23.35
CA ASP A 8 -3.91 -15.51 -22.35
C ASP A 8 -2.79 -16.49 -21.96
N LEU A 9 -1.97 -16.87 -22.93
CA LEU A 9 -0.83 -17.76 -22.71
C LEU A 9 0.28 -17.05 -21.94
N ASP A 10 0.55 -15.79 -22.27
CA ASP A 10 1.55 -14.98 -21.58
C ASP A 10 1.14 -14.70 -20.13
N GLN A 11 -0.13 -14.36 -19.90
CA GLN A 11 -0.70 -14.17 -18.56
C GLN A 11 -0.53 -15.43 -17.70
N LYS A 12 -0.92 -16.61 -18.22
CA LYS A 12 -0.76 -17.90 -17.49
C LYS A 12 0.70 -18.23 -17.21
N TRP A 13 1.60 -17.91 -18.13
CA TRP A 13 3.03 -18.10 -17.92
C TRP A 13 3.53 -17.18 -16.80
N ALA A 14 3.17 -15.89 -16.84
CA ALA A 14 3.54 -14.92 -15.81
C ALA A 14 2.99 -15.31 -14.43
N ASP A 15 1.73 -15.73 -14.35
CA ASP A 15 1.10 -16.17 -13.10
C ASP A 15 1.81 -17.39 -12.49
N LYS A 16 2.24 -18.33 -13.34
CA LYS A 16 3.04 -19.47 -12.90
C LYS A 16 4.39 -19.05 -12.34
N GLN A 17 5.03 -18.03 -12.91
CA GLN A 17 6.31 -17.51 -12.41
C GLN A 17 6.16 -16.74 -11.09
N ARG A 18 5.02 -16.09 -10.84
CA ARG A 18 4.74 -15.42 -9.57
C ARG A 18 4.57 -16.38 -8.39
N GLY A 19 4.39 -17.67 -8.64
CA GLY A 19 4.33 -18.70 -7.59
C GLY A 19 3.17 -18.51 -6.60
N GLY A 20 2.09 -17.86 -7.03
CA GLY A 20 0.91 -17.61 -6.21
C GLY A 20 0.99 -16.37 -5.30
N ARG A 21 2.03 -15.53 -5.43
CA ARG A 21 2.02 -14.19 -4.80
C ARG A 21 0.98 -13.32 -5.49
N GLN A 22 -0.07 -12.98 -4.75
CA GLN A 22 -1.13 -12.08 -5.19
C GLN A 22 -1.01 -10.79 -4.38
N SER A 23 -0.52 -9.74 -5.04
CA SER A 23 -0.64 -8.37 -4.55
C SER A 23 -1.86 -7.73 -5.21
N ASP A 24 -2.62 -6.94 -4.45
CA ASP A 24 -3.83 -6.29 -4.96
C ASP A 24 -3.51 -5.11 -5.89
N ALA A 25 -2.42 -4.39 -5.64
CA ALA A 25 -1.98 -3.25 -6.45
C ALA A 25 -0.48 -2.94 -6.27
N ILE A 26 0.07 -2.12 -7.16
CA ILE A 26 1.33 -1.40 -6.92
C ILE A 26 0.98 0.00 -6.42
N LEU A 27 1.49 0.41 -5.27
CA LEU A 27 1.17 1.72 -4.70
C LEU A 27 2.25 2.74 -5.03
N SER A 28 1.81 3.94 -5.43
CA SER A 28 2.69 5.06 -5.77
C SER A 28 2.36 6.29 -4.93
N CYS A 29 3.40 7.07 -4.60
CA CYS A 29 3.24 8.33 -3.89
C CYS A 29 2.44 9.34 -4.73
N PRO A 30 1.45 10.05 -4.18
CA PRO A 30 0.66 10.99 -4.96
C PRO A 30 1.39 12.28 -5.33
N GLY A 31 2.46 12.63 -4.60
CA GLY A 31 3.24 13.85 -4.85
C GLY A 31 4.27 13.71 -5.98
N CYS A 32 4.93 12.55 -6.06
CA CYS A 32 6.04 12.33 -7.00
C CYS A 32 5.92 11.06 -7.85
N LEU A 33 4.87 10.24 -7.64
CA LEU A 33 4.63 8.96 -8.31
C LEU A 33 5.73 7.91 -8.12
N GLU A 34 6.60 8.10 -7.12
CA GLU A 34 7.57 7.07 -6.73
C GLU A 34 6.82 5.85 -6.18
N ILE A 35 7.26 4.65 -6.58
CA ILE A 35 6.65 3.40 -6.12
C ILE A 35 7.00 3.20 -4.65
N VAL A 36 5.98 3.15 -3.78
CA VAL A 36 6.16 2.99 -2.33
C VAL A 36 6.00 1.54 -1.88
N THR A 37 5.23 0.72 -2.61
CA THR A 37 5.19 -0.73 -2.41
C THR A 37 4.66 -1.46 -3.63
N ILE A 38 5.12 -2.69 -3.82
CA ILE A 38 4.74 -3.60 -4.91
C ILE A 38 3.86 -4.75 -4.38
N ASP A 39 3.86 -4.96 -3.05
CA ASP A 39 3.14 -6.05 -2.39
C ASP A 39 2.24 -5.45 -1.30
N CYS A 40 0.97 -5.30 -1.65
CA CYS A 40 -0.04 -4.81 -0.73
C CYS A 40 -1.31 -5.67 -0.78
N GLN A 41 -2.03 -5.64 0.32
CA GLN A 41 -3.33 -6.28 0.47
C GLN A 41 -4.38 -5.19 0.70
N LYS A 42 -5.44 -5.23 -0.08
CA LYS A 42 -6.55 -4.29 0.04
C LYS A 42 -7.35 -4.59 1.30
N HIS A 43 -7.76 -3.55 2.01
CA HIS A 43 -8.63 -3.73 3.17
C HIS A 43 -10.03 -4.15 2.70
N ALA A 44 -10.63 -5.15 3.33
CA ALA A 44 -11.92 -5.72 2.89
C ALA A 44 -13.11 -4.75 2.97
N ARG A 45 -12.97 -3.65 3.75
CA ARG A 45 -14.07 -2.75 4.11
C ARG A 45 -14.00 -1.38 3.45
N SER A 46 -12.82 -0.94 2.99
CA SER A 46 -12.61 0.38 2.39
C SER A 46 -11.70 0.26 1.18
N ASP A 47 -12.18 0.77 0.05
CA ASP A 47 -11.56 0.54 -1.27
C ASP A 47 -10.21 1.26 -1.46
N GLU A 48 -9.95 2.29 -0.64
CA GLU A 48 -8.79 3.19 -0.76
C GLU A 48 -7.70 2.91 0.30
N GLN A 49 -7.86 1.86 1.11
CA GLN A 49 -6.92 1.50 2.18
C GLN A 49 -6.16 0.21 1.84
N PHE A 50 -4.84 0.27 1.97
CA PHE A 50 -3.95 -0.84 1.66
C PHE A 50 -3.01 -1.13 2.82
N ARG A 51 -2.77 -2.41 3.07
CA ARG A 51 -1.78 -2.88 4.05
C ARG A 51 -0.58 -3.49 3.36
N ALA A 52 0.61 -3.19 3.83
CA ALA A 52 1.84 -3.78 3.33
C ALA A 52 2.80 -4.09 4.47
N MET A 53 3.60 -5.15 4.29
CA MET A 53 4.71 -5.48 5.19
C MET A 53 6.04 -4.93 4.66
N PHE A 54 6.17 -4.83 3.34
CA PHE A 54 7.38 -4.37 2.68
C PHE A 54 7.10 -3.08 1.93
N VAL A 55 7.84 -2.04 2.29
CA VAL A 55 7.76 -0.73 1.68
C VAL A 55 9.14 -0.28 1.26
N GLN A 56 9.18 0.57 0.24
CA GLN A 56 10.37 1.24 -0.24
C GLN A 56 10.04 2.72 -0.40
N ASN A 57 11.08 3.54 -0.51
CA ASN A 57 10.94 4.97 -0.77
C ASN A 57 10.08 5.72 0.27
N CYS A 58 10.07 5.21 1.51
CA CYS A 58 9.29 5.72 2.63
C CYS A 58 10.18 5.93 3.87
N VAL A 59 9.90 6.99 4.61
CA VAL A 59 10.54 7.34 5.89
C VAL A 59 9.48 7.34 6.99
N VAL A 60 9.76 6.60 8.06
CA VAL A 60 8.93 6.59 9.27
C VAL A 60 9.39 7.73 10.18
N THR A 61 8.47 8.59 10.59
CA THR A 61 8.75 9.70 11.51
C THR A 61 8.38 9.30 12.93
N ASP A 62 9.07 9.84 13.94
CA ASP A 62 8.71 9.69 15.36
C ASP A 62 7.39 10.40 15.73
N ALA A 63 6.79 11.12 14.79
CA ALA A 63 5.49 11.74 14.93
C ALA A 63 4.44 10.64 15.15
N THR A 64 3.93 10.54 16.37
CA THR A 64 2.83 9.66 16.72
C THR A 64 1.53 10.40 16.51
N THR A 65 0.69 9.91 15.61
CA THR A 65 -0.66 10.43 15.46
C THR A 65 -1.63 9.53 16.22
N GLU A 66 -2.30 10.12 17.21
CA GLU A 66 -3.51 9.51 17.76
C GLU A 66 -4.59 9.79 16.72
N LEU A 67 -4.89 8.82 15.85
CA LEU A 67 -6.00 8.91 14.90
C LEU A 67 -7.32 8.99 15.69
N ARG A 68 -7.62 10.16 16.24
CA ARG A 68 -8.92 10.48 16.82
C ARG A 68 -9.89 10.71 15.67
N GLY A 69 -10.78 9.75 15.46
CA GLY A 69 -11.79 9.75 14.40
C GLY A 69 -12.46 11.11 14.21
N SER A 70 -11.97 11.87 13.24
CA SER A 70 -12.57 13.08 12.73
C SER A 70 -12.56 13.00 11.21
N GLU A 71 -13.74 12.67 10.67
CA GLU A 71 -14.17 12.85 9.27
C GLU A 71 -13.36 12.16 8.16
N GLY A 72 -12.84 10.97 8.44
CA GLY A 72 -12.38 10.00 7.43
C GLY A 72 -12.16 8.65 8.11
N GLN A 73 -13.08 7.71 7.92
CA GLN A 73 -13.07 6.39 8.56
C GLN A 73 -11.89 5.56 8.05
N LEU A 74 -10.71 5.73 8.66
CA LEU A 74 -9.65 4.74 8.62
C LEU A 74 -10.08 3.60 9.55
N ASP A 75 -10.21 2.39 9.03
CA ASP A 75 -10.70 1.22 9.78
C ASP A 75 -9.53 0.61 10.55
N VAL A 76 -8.90 1.42 11.40
CA VAL A 76 -7.75 1.02 12.21
C VAL A 76 -8.27 0.62 13.59
N PRO A 77 -8.02 -0.63 14.04
CA PRO A 77 -8.44 -1.05 15.37
C PRO A 77 -7.83 -0.13 16.44
N ASP A 78 -8.69 0.32 17.36
CA ASP A 78 -8.39 1.25 18.47
C ASP A 78 -7.35 0.67 19.46
N GLU A 79 -7.04 -0.62 19.37
CA GLU A 79 -6.25 -1.36 20.37
C GLU A 79 -4.73 -1.42 20.10
N ASP A 80 -4.25 -1.01 18.91
CA ASP A 80 -2.84 -1.25 18.50
C ASP A 80 -1.82 -0.18 18.94
N GLY A 81 -2.24 0.87 19.64
CA GLY A 81 -1.34 1.88 20.22
C GLY A 81 -0.91 2.98 19.24
N PRO A 82 0.17 3.74 19.55
CA PRO A 82 0.51 4.91 18.76
C PRO A 82 1.01 4.49 17.38
N TYR A 83 0.38 5.07 16.36
CA TYR A 83 0.79 4.91 14.96
C TYR A 83 1.85 5.94 14.61
N HIS A 84 2.89 5.50 13.90
CA HIS A 84 3.96 6.35 13.42
C HIS A 84 3.68 6.83 12.00
N GLU A 85 3.81 8.12 11.73
CA GLU A 85 3.61 8.67 10.39
C GLU A 85 4.63 8.12 9.38
N VAL A 86 4.17 7.83 8.18
CA VAL A 86 5.01 7.36 7.05
C VAL A 86 4.92 8.35 5.92
N LYS A 87 6.07 8.89 5.53
CA LYS A 87 6.22 9.91 4.49
C LYS A 87 7.03 9.39 3.32
N CYS A 88 6.77 9.87 2.12
CA CYS A 88 7.63 9.59 0.97
C CYS A 88 9.01 10.20 1.19
N GLU A 89 10.07 9.44 0.90
CA GLU A 89 11.45 9.91 1.05
C GLU A 89 11.82 11.05 0.10
N THR A 90 11.14 11.15 -1.05
CA THR A 90 11.51 12.07 -2.12
C THR A 90 10.81 13.42 -2.02
N CYS A 91 9.55 13.43 -1.60
CA CYS A 91 8.71 14.63 -1.59
C CYS A 91 8.03 14.92 -0.24
N ASP A 92 8.40 14.19 0.82
CA ASP A 92 7.88 14.34 2.19
C ASP A 92 6.35 14.22 2.34
N THR A 93 5.66 13.78 1.29
CA THR A 93 4.20 13.62 1.30
C THR A 93 3.80 12.52 2.27
N LEU A 94 2.83 12.78 3.14
CA LEU A 94 2.27 11.77 4.04
C LEU A 94 1.51 10.72 3.21
N VAL A 95 2.04 9.50 3.17
CA VAL A 95 1.49 8.38 2.39
C VAL A 95 0.72 7.40 3.26
N GLY A 96 1.04 7.32 4.56
CA GLY A 96 0.40 6.36 5.46
C GLY A 96 0.86 6.47 6.90
N VAL A 97 0.58 5.41 7.66
CA VAL A 97 1.04 5.21 9.04
C VAL A 97 1.58 3.79 9.21
N ARG A 98 2.44 3.58 10.22
CA ARG A 98 2.96 2.28 10.63
C ARG A 98 2.53 1.96 12.05
N ASP A 99 2.04 0.76 12.27
CA ASP A 99 1.65 0.28 13.61
C ASP A 99 2.84 -0.37 14.36
N ARG A 100 2.54 -0.98 15.51
CA ARG A 100 3.52 -1.68 16.35
C ARG A 100 3.97 -3.02 15.80
N GLU A 101 3.18 -3.66 14.95
CA GLU A 101 3.51 -4.93 14.30
C GLU A 101 4.36 -4.72 13.04
N GLU A 102 4.84 -3.49 12.82
CA GLU A 102 5.59 -3.07 11.64
C GLU A 102 4.79 -3.19 10.33
N VAL A 103 3.46 -3.16 10.42
CA VAL A 103 2.57 -3.14 9.27
C VAL A 103 2.28 -1.70 8.86
N TYR A 104 2.38 -1.45 7.56
CA TYR A 104 2.13 -0.15 6.95
C TYR A 104 0.70 -0.08 6.45
N HIS A 105 -0.01 0.97 6.86
CA HIS A 105 -1.38 1.28 6.44
C HIS A 105 -1.36 2.53 5.58
N PHE A 106 -1.61 2.37 4.29
CA PHE A 106 -1.66 3.44 3.30
C PHE A 106 -3.10 3.89 3.04
N PHE A 107 -3.31 5.20 2.95
CA PHE A 107 -4.63 5.79 2.70
C PHE A 107 -4.62 6.97 1.70
N HIS A 108 -3.45 7.54 1.39
CA HIS A 108 -3.27 8.58 0.37
C HIS A 108 -2.25 8.13 -0.69
N VAL A 109 -2.58 7.08 -1.45
CA VAL A 109 -1.69 6.48 -2.45
C VAL A 109 -2.44 6.20 -3.74
N PHE A 110 -1.72 6.19 -4.87
CA PHE A 110 -2.28 5.79 -6.16
C PHE A 110 -2.03 4.30 -6.42
N PRO A 111 -3.07 3.45 -6.48
CA PRO A 111 -2.93 2.08 -6.94
C PRO A 111 -2.77 2.06 -8.48
N SER A 112 -1.74 1.35 -8.94
CA SER A 112 -1.44 1.07 -10.35
C SER A 112 -1.62 -0.40 -10.67
#